data_AF-A0A950EYS1-F1
#
_entry.id   AF-A0A950EYS1-F1
#
_cell.length_a   1.000
_cell.length_b   1.000
_cell.length_c   1.000
_cell.angle_alpha   90.00
_cell.angle_beta   90.00
_cell.angle_gamma   90.00
#
_symmetry.space_group_name_H-M   'P 1'
#
loop_
_entity.id
_entity.type
_entity.pdbx_description
1 polymer ?
#
loop_
_entity_poly.entity_id
_entity_poly.type
_entity_poly.pdbx_seq_one_letter_code
_entity_poly.pdbx_strand_id
1 'polypeptide(L)'
;MKNDASRTPSQPRPLSTRHQFEHQVPTVIHDPEENMMVLARWTHRAMKNPVKFWGAIAAIVAGLLGLVILSNVVWTSSSANAEVWAKMESVKSPADRVQLAEDFPGSSAATWARLQAATEYYNQGFAVLPMNRDVALPNLQKAVANFDEVVKEASKDSPQARAAALGKARTLEA
;
A
#
# COMPACT_ATOMS: atom_id res chain seq x y z
N MET A 1 -48.91 61.06 94.23
CA MET A 1 -47.47 60.85 93.94
C MET A 1 -47.34 59.63 93.04
N LYS A 2 -46.56 59.77 91.95
CA LYS A 2 -45.98 58.71 91.09
C LYS A 2 -46.94 57.99 90.13
N ASN A 3 -46.67 57.77 88.84
CA ASN A 3 -45.57 58.12 87.95
C ASN A 3 -46.05 57.95 86.50
N ASP A 4 -45.74 58.90 85.62
CA ASP A 4 -45.65 58.69 84.17
C ASP A 4 -44.41 57.84 83.84
N ALA A 5 -44.54 56.86 82.94
CA ALA A 5 -43.38 56.21 82.30
C ALA A 5 -43.75 55.57 80.94
N SER A 6 -43.53 56.35 79.88
CA SER A 6 -42.80 55.99 78.64
C SER A 6 -43.19 54.75 77.82
N ARG A 7 -43.75 55.03 76.62
CA ARG A 7 -43.73 54.19 75.41
C ARG A 7 -42.31 53.69 75.10
N THR A 8 -42.15 52.38 74.97
CA THR A 8 -40.96 51.72 74.44
C THR A 8 -40.92 51.83 72.91
N PRO A 9 -39.77 52.13 72.27
CA PRO A 9 -39.63 52.11 70.82
C PRO A 9 -39.57 50.66 70.29
N SER A 10 -40.32 50.38 69.22
CA SER A 10 -40.28 49.11 68.49
C SER A 10 -38.91 48.91 67.83
N GLN A 11 -38.19 47.86 68.26
CA GLN A 11 -36.96 47.44 67.58
C GLN A 11 -37.24 46.98 66.14
N PRO A 12 -36.39 47.33 65.16
CA PRO A 12 -36.48 46.79 63.81
C PRO A 12 -36.11 45.30 63.82
N ARG A 13 -37.01 44.48 63.27
CA ARG A 13 -36.87 43.02 63.16
C ARG A 13 -35.65 42.69 62.26
N PRO A 14 -34.69 41.86 62.70
CA PRO A 14 -33.55 41.48 61.87
C PRO A 14 -34.03 40.66 60.66
N LEU A 15 -33.51 40.98 59.47
CA LEU A 15 -33.77 40.26 58.23
C LEU A 15 -33.39 38.79 58.42
N SER A 16 -34.34 37.90 58.13
CA SER A 16 -34.16 36.45 58.21
C SER A 16 -33.26 35.97 57.08
N THR A 17 -31.95 35.99 57.29
CA THR A 17 -30.95 35.36 56.43
C THR A 17 -30.79 33.88 56.82
N ARG A 18 -31.84 33.08 56.64
CA ARG A 18 -31.76 31.62 56.74
C ARG A 18 -32.63 31.01 55.63
N HIS A 19 -32.12 29.94 55.03
CA HIS A 19 -32.70 29.10 53.97
C HIS A 19 -32.34 29.37 52.50
N GLN A 20 -31.34 30.20 52.16
CA GLN A 20 -30.88 30.29 50.75
C GLN A 20 -29.91 29.18 50.31
N PHE A 21 -29.39 28.38 51.24
CA PHE A 21 -28.35 27.36 50.96
C PHE A 21 -28.72 25.92 51.38
N GLU A 22 -29.95 25.66 51.82
CA GLU A 22 -30.35 24.33 52.31
C GLU A 22 -30.69 23.31 51.21
N HIS A 23 -30.71 23.73 49.94
CA HIS A 23 -31.02 22.83 48.81
C HIS A 23 -29.83 22.54 47.89
N GLN A 24 -28.61 22.95 48.24
CA GLN A 24 -27.43 22.54 47.48
C GLN A 24 -27.00 21.15 47.92
N VAL A 25 -27.75 20.14 47.48
CA VAL A 25 -27.32 18.75 47.54
C VAL A 25 -25.99 18.68 46.79
N PRO A 26 -24.88 18.22 47.40
CA PRO A 26 -23.65 17.99 46.66
C PRO A 26 -23.94 16.86 45.67
N THR A 27 -24.27 17.21 44.43
CA THR A 27 -24.35 16.24 43.35
C THR A 27 -22.93 15.84 43.02
N VAL A 28 -22.38 14.91 43.80
CA VAL A 28 -21.22 14.14 43.40
C VAL A 28 -21.67 13.38 42.16
N ILE A 29 -21.29 13.90 40.99
CA ILE A 29 -21.51 13.23 39.71
C ILE A 29 -20.56 12.03 39.74
N HIS A 30 -21.02 10.91 40.30
CA HIS A 30 -20.31 9.65 40.16
C HIS A 30 -20.28 9.31 38.67
N ASP A 31 -19.09 9.30 38.07
CA ASP A 31 -18.94 8.78 36.72
C ASP A 31 -19.26 7.28 36.79
N PRO A 32 -20.30 6.78 36.10
CA PRO A 32 -20.78 5.41 36.27
C PRO A 32 -19.71 4.35 35.93
N GLU A 33 -18.62 4.75 35.26
CA GLU A 33 -17.48 3.90 34.91
C GLU A 33 -16.57 3.56 36.12
N GLU A 34 -16.61 4.31 37.23
CA GLU A 34 -15.70 4.09 38.39
C GLU A 34 -16.00 2.78 39.13
N ASN A 35 -17.27 2.37 39.20
CA ASN A 35 -17.72 1.18 39.93
C ASN A 35 -17.84 -0.08 39.05
N MET A 36 -17.49 0.01 37.77
CA MET A 36 -17.64 -1.12 36.83
C MET A 36 -16.41 -2.03 36.81
N MET A 37 -16.63 -3.34 36.66
CA MET A 37 -15.54 -4.29 36.35
C MET A 37 -14.90 -3.94 34.98
N VAL A 38 -13.63 -4.30 34.78
CA VAL A 38 -12.86 -3.94 33.56
C VAL A 38 -13.58 -4.35 32.27
N LEU A 39 -14.21 -5.53 32.26
CA LEU A 39 -14.99 -6.01 31.12
C LEU A 39 -16.26 -5.18 30.90
N ALA A 40 -16.93 -4.77 31.98
CA ALA A 40 -18.13 -3.92 31.92
C ALA A 40 -17.80 -2.51 31.42
N ARG A 41 -16.63 -1.95 31.80
CA ARG A 41 -16.14 -0.69 31.21
C ARG A 41 -15.84 -0.83 29.73
N TRP A 42 -15.23 -1.95 29.33
CA TRP A 42 -14.92 -2.22 27.94
C TRP A 42 -16.20 -2.37 27.09
N THR A 43 -17.19 -3.13 27.55
CA THR A 43 -18.47 -3.28 26.85
C THR A 43 -19.28 -1.99 26.83
N HIS A 44 -19.30 -1.23 27.93
CA HIS A 44 -19.94 0.08 27.98
C HIS A 44 -19.33 1.04 26.95
N ARG A 45 -18.00 1.08 26.85
CA ARG A 45 -17.28 1.89 25.86
C ARG A 45 -17.51 1.41 24.42
N ALA A 46 -17.60 0.10 24.20
CA ALA A 46 -17.94 -0.48 22.91
C ALA A 46 -19.40 -0.18 22.48
N MET A 47 -20.35 -0.13 23.43
CA MET A 47 -21.77 0.15 23.16
C MET A 47 -22.12 1.65 23.11
N LYS A 48 -21.30 2.54 23.70
CA LYS A 48 -21.54 3.99 23.70
C LYS A 48 -21.40 4.61 22.31
N ASN A 49 -20.54 4.05 21.45
CA ASN A 49 -20.40 4.44 20.04
C ASN A 49 -19.94 3.24 19.19
N PRO A 50 -20.85 2.29 18.87
CA PRO A 50 -20.47 1.04 18.24
C PRO A 50 -19.83 1.26 16.87
N VAL A 51 -20.34 2.20 16.07
CA VAL A 51 -19.83 2.49 14.73
C VAL A 51 -18.38 3.01 14.77
N LYS A 52 -18.03 3.87 15.73
CA LYS A 52 -16.66 4.41 15.85
C LYS A 52 -15.69 3.38 16.40
N PHE A 53 -16.10 2.60 17.41
CA PHE A 53 -15.26 1.58 18.02
C PHE A 53 -14.97 0.43 17.06
N TRP A 54 -16.01 -0.17 16.49
CA TRP A 54 -15.87 -1.26 15.51
C TRP A 54 -15.27 -0.77 14.19
N GLY A 55 -15.57 0.47 13.78
CA GLY A 55 -14.93 1.09 12.61
C GLY A 55 -13.42 1.27 12.77
N ALA A 56 -12.94 1.69 13.96
CA ALA A 56 -11.51 1.80 14.23
C ALA A 56 -10.81 0.44 14.22
N ILE A 57 -11.44 -0.59 14.83
CA ILE A 57 -10.91 -1.96 14.80
C ILE A 57 -10.88 -2.49 13.36
N ALA A 58 -11.95 -2.32 12.60
CA ALA A 58 -12.02 -2.74 11.20
C ALA A 58 -10.96 -2.02 10.34
N ALA A 59 -10.72 -0.73 10.56
CA ALA A 59 -9.69 0.02 9.86
C ALA A 59 -8.28 -0.49 10.19
N ILE A 60 -7.99 -0.83 11.45
CA ILE A 60 -6.71 -1.42 11.85
C ILE A 60 -6.51 -2.78 11.19
N VAL A 61 -7.54 -3.64 11.24
CA VAL A 61 -7.48 -4.97 10.62
C VAL A 61 -7.30 -4.88 9.10
N ALA A 62 -8.05 -3.99 8.44
CA ALA A 62 -7.91 -3.73 7.01
C ALA A 62 -6.53 -3.18 6.66
N GLY A 63 -5.98 -2.28 7.49
CA GLY A 63 -4.62 -1.76 7.33
C GLY A 63 -3.55 -2.84 7.43
N LEU A 64 -3.67 -3.74 8.41
CA LEU A 64 -2.75 -4.87 8.57
C LEU A 64 -2.86 -5.87 7.42
N LEU A 65 -4.08 -6.22 7.02
CA LEU A 65 -4.30 -7.08 5.85
C LEU A 65 -3.73 -6.45 4.57
N GLY A 66 -3.97 -5.14 4.36
CA GLY A 66 -3.39 -4.39 3.26
C GLY A 66 -1.87 -4.45 3.26
N LEU A 67 -1.24 -4.26 4.43
CA LEU A 67 0.22 -4.35 4.58
C LEU A 67 0.75 -5.75 4.24
N VAL A 68 0.09 -6.80 4.71
CA VAL A 68 0.48 -8.20 4.45
C VAL A 68 0.35 -8.53 2.96
N ILE A 69 -0.73 -8.10 2.31
CA ILE A 69 -0.92 -8.30 0.87
C ILE A 69 0.16 -7.54 0.08
N LEU A 70 0.44 -6.29 0.43
CA LEU A 70 1.46 -5.48 -0.24
C LEU A 70 2.86 -6.11 -0.11
N SER A 71 3.22 -6.52 1.10
CA SER A 71 4.54 -7.12 1.35
C SER A 71 4.69 -8.48 0.67
N ASN A 72 3.63 -9.29 0.62
CA ASN A 72 3.66 -10.56 -0.11
C ASN A 72 3.83 -10.35 -1.63
N VAL A 73 3.13 -9.39 -2.23
CA VAL A 73 3.28 -9.08 -3.68
C VAL A 73 4.70 -8.63 -4.01
N VAL A 74 5.27 -7.74 -3.18
CA VAL A 74 6.63 -7.22 -3.41
C VAL A 74 7.70 -8.31 -3.24
N TRP A 75 7.55 -9.21 -2.27
CA TRP A 75 8.55 -10.25 -2.01
C TRP A 75 8.47 -11.41 -3.01
N THR A 76 7.28 -11.80 -3.46
CA THR A 76 7.10 -12.87 -4.45
C THR A 76 7.73 -12.49 -5.81
N SER A 77 7.68 -11.21 -6.19
CA SER A 77 8.38 -10.71 -7.37
C SER A 77 9.90 -10.74 -7.22
N SER A 78 10.45 -10.57 -6.01
CA SER A 78 11.88 -10.58 -5.77
C SER A 78 12.49 -11.99 -5.85
N SER A 79 11.79 -13.01 -5.35
CA SER A 79 12.24 -14.40 -5.45
C SER A 79 12.21 -14.91 -6.88
N ALA A 80 11.16 -14.58 -7.64
CA ALA A 80 11.07 -14.92 -9.06
C ALA A 80 12.20 -14.27 -9.89
N ASN A 81 12.52 -13.00 -9.64
CA ASN A 81 13.65 -12.34 -10.30
C ASN A 81 14.99 -13.06 -10.02
N ALA A 82 15.25 -13.46 -8.78
CA ALA A 82 16.49 -14.15 -8.41
C ALA A 82 16.63 -15.51 -9.12
N GLU A 83 15.53 -16.25 -9.25
CA GLU A 83 15.51 -17.53 -9.98
C GLU A 83 15.78 -17.33 -11.48
N VAL A 84 15.22 -16.29 -12.09
CA VAL A 84 15.50 -15.97 -13.50
C VAL A 84 16.97 -15.65 -13.72
N TRP A 85 17.61 -14.85 -12.85
CA TRP A 85 19.05 -14.58 -12.97
C TRP A 85 19.90 -15.85 -12.84
N ALA A 86 19.53 -16.75 -11.91
CA ALA A 86 20.23 -18.02 -11.74
C ALA A 86 20.08 -18.92 -12.97
N LYS A 87 18.88 -19.00 -13.55
CA LYS A 87 18.64 -19.77 -14.79
C LYS A 87 19.31 -19.13 -15.99
N MET A 88 19.38 -17.81 -16.07
CA MET A 88 19.99 -17.12 -17.22
C MET A 88 21.48 -17.44 -17.38
N GLU A 89 22.22 -17.70 -16.29
CA GLU A 89 23.62 -18.15 -16.34
C GLU A 89 23.76 -19.55 -16.98
N SER A 90 22.77 -20.41 -16.77
CA SER A 90 22.76 -21.77 -17.33
C SER A 90 22.37 -21.79 -18.82
N VAL A 91 21.69 -20.76 -19.30
CA VAL A 91 21.10 -20.71 -20.63
C VAL A 91 22.01 -20.01 -21.64
N LYS A 92 22.49 -20.78 -22.63
CA LYS A 92 23.39 -20.29 -23.70
C LYS A 92 22.70 -20.09 -25.05
N SER A 93 21.52 -20.66 -25.27
CA SER A 93 20.79 -20.54 -26.53
C SER A 93 19.85 -19.34 -26.52
N PRO A 94 19.73 -18.59 -27.63
CA PRO A 94 18.74 -17.52 -27.75
C PRO A 94 17.30 -18.02 -27.53
N ALA A 95 16.98 -19.23 -27.99
CA ALA A 95 15.64 -19.81 -27.87
C ALA A 95 15.25 -20.11 -26.42
N ASP A 96 16.19 -20.67 -25.67
CA ASP A 96 16.00 -21.01 -24.26
C ASP A 96 15.85 -19.74 -23.40
N ARG A 97 16.48 -18.61 -23.81
CA ARG A 97 16.30 -17.31 -23.13
C ARG A 97 14.91 -16.72 -23.39
N VAL A 98 14.34 -16.97 -24.57
CA VAL A 98 12.94 -16.59 -24.87
C VAL A 98 12.00 -17.44 -24.02
N GLN A 99 12.22 -18.76 -23.93
CA GLN A 99 11.42 -19.63 -23.07
C GLN A 99 11.49 -19.22 -21.60
N LEU A 100 12.69 -18.88 -21.10
CA LEU A 100 12.84 -18.36 -19.74
C LEU A 100 12.05 -17.06 -19.51
N ALA A 101 11.93 -16.21 -20.53
CA ALA A 101 11.11 -15.01 -20.45
C ALA A 101 9.60 -15.31 -20.47
N GLU A 102 9.18 -16.35 -21.20
CA GLU A 102 7.80 -16.85 -21.22
C GLU A 102 7.40 -17.54 -19.91
N ASP A 103 8.33 -18.25 -19.28
CA ASP A 103 8.10 -18.93 -17.99
C ASP A 103 7.92 -17.95 -16.83
N PHE A 104 8.51 -16.75 -16.93
CA PHE A 104 8.50 -15.73 -15.87
C PHE A 104 8.00 -14.36 -16.37
N PRO A 105 6.74 -14.24 -16.79
CA PRO A 105 6.20 -13.00 -17.32
C PRO A 105 6.18 -11.90 -16.25
N GLY A 106 6.58 -10.68 -16.61
CA GLY A 106 6.57 -9.51 -15.72
C GLY A 106 7.78 -9.39 -14.78
N SER A 107 8.72 -10.32 -14.84
CA SER A 107 10.03 -10.21 -14.19
C SER A 107 10.94 -9.24 -14.97
N SER A 108 11.68 -8.37 -14.28
CA SER A 108 12.60 -7.44 -14.95
C SER A 108 13.78 -8.21 -15.56
N ALA A 109 14.17 -9.32 -14.94
CA ALA A 109 15.16 -10.25 -15.44
C ALA A 109 14.67 -10.98 -16.71
N ALA A 110 13.39 -11.36 -16.78
CA ALA A 110 12.80 -11.99 -17.96
C ALA A 110 12.79 -11.04 -19.17
N THR A 111 12.44 -9.78 -18.93
CA THR A 111 12.49 -8.72 -19.95
C THR A 111 13.92 -8.55 -20.50
N TRP A 112 14.92 -8.63 -19.63
CA TRP A 112 16.34 -8.56 -20.01
C TRP A 112 16.81 -9.79 -20.79
N ALA A 113 16.42 -10.98 -20.37
CA ALA A 113 16.73 -12.24 -21.06
C ALA A 113 16.18 -12.23 -22.49
N ARG A 114 14.93 -11.76 -22.68
CA ARG A 114 14.31 -11.62 -24.00
C ARG A 114 15.03 -10.58 -24.86
N LEU A 115 15.46 -9.45 -24.28
CA LEU A 115 16.26 -8.44 -25.00
C LEU A 115 17.61 -8.98 -25.46
N GLN A 116 18.28 -9.77 -24.63
CA GLN A 116 19.55 -10.40 -24.98
C GLN A 116 19.37 -11.45 -26.09
N ALA A 117 18.30 -12.26 -26.01
CA ALA A 117 17.94 -13.21 -27.06
C ALA A 117 17.68 -12.52 -28.40
N ALA A 118 16.90 -11.43 -28.40
CA ALA A 118 16.61 -10.63 -29.59
C ALA A 118 17.90 -10.07 -30.21
N THR A 119 18.84 -9.61 -29.37
CA THR A 119 20.14 -9.10 -29.82
C THR A 119 21.00 -10.20 -30.44
N GLU A 120 20.97 -11.42 -29.91
CA GLU A 120 21.68 -12.55 -30.49
C GLU A 120 21.07 -12.98 -31.82
N TYR A 121 19.74 -13.02 -31.95
CA TYR A 121 19.08 -13.28 -33.24
C TYR A 121 19.43 -12.23 -34.28
N TYR A 122 19.51 -10.95 -33.88
CA TYR A 122 19.98 -9.88 -34.76
C TYR A 122 21.43 -10.12 -35.19
N ASN A 123 22.34 -10.39 -34.26
CA ASN A 123 23.75 -10.62 -34.57
C ASN A 123 23.94 -11.83 -35.49
N GLN A 124 23.19 -12.91 -35.26
CA GLN A 124 23.17 -14.09 -36.13
C GLN A 124 22.66 -13.72 -37.52
N GLY A 125 21.48 -13.07 -37.61
CA GLY A 125 20.91 -12.63 -38.89
C GLY A 125 21.87 -11.73 -39.67
N PHE A 126 22.44 -10.72 -39.01
CA PHE A 126 23.37 -9.76 -39.58
C PHE A 126 24.67 -10.42 -40.06
N ALA A 127 25.21 -11.40 -39.33
CA ALA A 127 26.42 -12.11 -39.73
C ALA A 127 26.23 -12.95 -41.01
N VAL A 128 25.04 -13.53 -41.22
CA VAL A 128 24.77 -14.32 -42.43
C VAL A 128 24.18 -13.49 -43.57
N LEU A 129 23.75 -12.25 -43.30
CA LEU A 129 23.12 -11.35 -44.28
C LEU A 129 23.96 -11.13 -45.56
N PRO A 130 25.29 -10.96 -45.51
CA PRO A 130 26.10 -10.79 -46.71
C PRO A 130 26.22 -12.06 -47.55
N MET A 131 26.06 -13.24 -46.94
CA MET A 131 26.27 -14.54 -47.60
C MET A 131 24.97 -15.16 -48.10
N ASN A 132 23.91 -15.12 -47.29
CA ASN A 132 22.62 -15.74 -47.59
C ASN A 132 21.48 -14.95 -46.96
N ARG A 133 20.85 -14.09 -47.78
CA ARG A 133 19.69 -13.29 -47.36
C ARG A 133 18.51 -14.15 -46.90
N ASP A 134 18.27 -15.28 -47.55
CA ASP A 134 17.14 -16.16 -47.25
C ASP A 134 17.25 -16.81 -45.85
N VAL A 135 18.46 -16.96 -45.33
CA VAL A 135 18.72 -17.49 -43.98
C VAL A 135 18.78 -16.37 -42.94
N ALA A 136 19.16 -15.16 -43.36
CA ALA A 136 19.21 -13.99 -42.49
C ALA A 136 17.82 -13.42 -42.17
N LEU A 137 16.92 -13.35 -43.17
CA LEU A 137 15.58 -12.77 -43.02
C LEU A 137 14.74 -13.40 -41.89
N PRO A 138 14.66 -14.75 -41.75
CA PRO A 138 13.93 -15.37 -40.65
C PRO A 138 14.51 -15.01 -39.28
N ASN A 139 15.83 -14.88 -39.15
CA ASN A 139 16.47 -14.53 -37.89
C ASN A 139 16.26 -13.06 -37.52
N LEU A 140 16.29 -12.16 -38.50
CA LEU A 140 15.96 -10.75 -38.29
C LEU A 140 14.48 -10.56 -37.93
N GLN A 141 13.56 -11.29 -38.56
CA GLN A 141 12.14 -11.27 -38.19
C GLN A 141 11.91 -11.76 -36.76
N LYS A 142 12.60 -12.82 -36.34
CA LYS A 142 12.56 -13.28 -34.94
C LYS A 142 13.11 -12.24 -33.98
N ALA A 143 14.17 -11.52 -34.36
CA ALA A 143 14.70 -10.43 -33.55
C ALA A 143 13.68 -9.31 -33.39
N VAL A 144 13.05 -8.85 -34.49
CA VAL A 144 11.98 -7.83 -34.47
C VAL A 144 10.83 -8.25 -33.56
N ALA A 145 10.33 -9.48 -33.71
CA ALA A 145 9.21 -9.99 -32.90
C ALA A 145 9.55 -9.97 -31.40
N ASN A 146 10.74 -10.42 -31.02
CA ASN A 146 11.17 -10.41 -29.62
C ASN A 146 11.40 -8.99 -29.09
N PHE A 147 11.93 -8.07 -29.90
CA PHE A 147 12.04 -6.66 -29.50
C PHE A 147 10.67 -6.01 -29.30
N ASP A 148 9.68 -6.35 -30.13
CA ASP A 148 8.31 -5.86 -29.97
C ASP A 148 7.65 -6.35 -28.69
N GLU A 149 7.85 -7.63 -28.33
CA GLU A 149 7.37 -8.14 -27.05
C GLU A 149 8.05 -7.45 -25.86
N VAL A 150 9.36 -7.17 -25.93
CA VAL A 150 10.04 -6.40 -24.86
C VAL A 150 9.47 -4.98 -24.73
N VAL A 151 9.16 -4.30 -25.84
CA VAL A 151 8.55 -2.95 -25.79
C VAL A 151 7.13 -2.98 -25.22
N LYS A 152 6.38 -4.07 -25.42
CA LYS A 152 5.04 -4.25 -24.82
C LYS A 152 5.10 -4.57 -23.33
N GLU A 153 6.04 -5.41 -22.91
CA GLU A 153 6.17 -5.85 -21.52
C GLU A 153 6.87 -4.82 -20.62
N ALA A 154 7.85 -4.09 -21.15
CA ALA A 154 8.61 -3.11 -20.39
C ALA A 154 7.88 -1.76 -20.26
N SER A 155 8.13 -1.03 -19.17
CA SER A 155 7.61 0.34 -19.04
C SER A 155 8.27 1.27 -20.08
N LYS A 156 7.51 2.21 -20.65
CA LYS A 156 7.97 3.08 -21.76
C LYS A 156 9.23 3.89 -21.45
N ASP A 157 9.45 4.23 -20.18
CA ASP A 157 10.62 4.99 -19.73
C ASP A 157 11.80 4.11 -19.30
N SER A 158 11.62 2.78 -19.31
CA SER A 158 12.67 1.85 -18.92
C SER A 158 13.82 1.83 -19.94
N PRO A 159 15.08 1.64 -19.48
CA PRO A 159 16.21 1.47 -20.38
C PRO A 159 16.03 0.25 -21.30
N GLN A 160 15.30 -0.77 -20.86
CA GLN A 160 14.97 -1.96 -21.63
C GLN A 160 14.08 -1.63 -22.84
N ALA A 161 13.04 -0.82 -22.66
CA ALA A 161 12.17 -0.39 -23.77
C ALA A 161 12.94 0.45 -24.80
N ARG A 162 13.84 1.33 -24.34
CA ARG A 162 14.70 2.14 -25.24
C ARG A 162 15.69 1.28 -26.01
N ALA A 163 16.35 0.34 -25.34
CA ALA A 163 17.28 -0.58 -25.97
C ALA A 163 16.57 -1.51 -26.97
N ALA A 164 15.36 -1.97 -26.66
CA ALA A 164 14.56 -2.77 -27.58
C ALA A 164 14.08 -1.96 -28.78
N ALA A 165 13.62 -0.71 -28.60
CA ALA A 165 13.25 0.17 -29.70
C ALA A 165 14.43 0.47 -30.63
N LEU A 166 15.62 0.71 -30.06
CA LEU A 166 16.86 0.88 -30.83
C LEU A 166 17.25 -0.40 -31.57
N GLY A 167 17.17 -1.55 -30.91
CA GLY A 167 17.43 -2.86 -31.51
C GLY A 167 16.50 -3.15 -32.68
N LYS A 168 15.20 -2.87 -32.50
CA LYS A 168 14.19 -2.97 -33.55
C LYS A 168 14.51 -2.06 -34.74
N ALA A 169 14.87 -0.80 -34.49
CA ALA A 169 15.25 0.12 -35.57
C ALA A 169 16.43 -0.45 -36.38
N ARG A 170 17.48 -0.93 -35.71
CA ARG A 170 18.65 -1.54 -36.36
C ARG A 170 18.30 -2.80 -37.16
N THR A 171 17.41 -3.65 -36.64
CA THR A 171 16.96 -4.85 -37.36
C THR A 171 16.15 -4.53 -38.61
N LEU A 172 15.48 -3.38 -38.66
CA LEU A 172 14.69 -2.95 -39.83
C LEU A 172 15.55 -2.22 -40.87
N GLU A 173 16.69 -1.68 -40.46
CA GLU A 173 17.68 -1.08 -41.35
C GLU A 173 18.57 -2.13 -42.05
N ALA A 174 18.75 -3.30 -41.43
CA ALA A 174 19.56 -4.41 -41.95
C ALA A 174 18.85 -5.18 -43.09
#